data_AF-A0A924TTP4-F1
#
_entry.id   AF-A0A924TTP4-F1
#
_cell.length_a   1.000
_cell.length_b   1.000
_cell.length_c   1.000
_cell.angle_alpha   90.00
_cell.angle_beta   90.00
_cell.angle_gamma   90.00
#
_symmetry.space_group_name_H-M   'P 1'
#
loop_
_entity.id
_entity.type
_entity.pdbx_description
1 polymer ?
#
loop_
_entity_poly.entity_id
_entity_poly.type
_entity_poly.pdbx_seq_one_letter_code
_entity_poly.pdbx_strand_id
1 'polypeptide(L)'
;MTAAGFGANVNAFGANFFGSDLQGRPTAGVSIAVHVLERDGDEFDITLTDTDRTGYFGYLGDSALFLVSVSSLNVQINWPSIDNLTLASVAAVPEPSALALVGLALAGLALSRRHRA
;
A
#
# COMPACT_ATOMS: atom_id res chain seq x y z
N MET A 1 -11.18 12.93 5.47
CA MET A 1 -10.15 13.78 4.84
C MET A 1 -9.81 13.23 3.48
N THR A 2 -9.40 14.07 2.54
CA THR A 2 -9.01 13.65 1.20
C THR A 2 -7.74 14.37 0.79
N ALA A 3 -6.76 13.62 0.30
CA ALA A 3 -5.57 14.12 -0.35
C ALA A 3 -5.67 13.78 -1.85
N ALA A 4 -5.42 14.75 -2.71
CA ALA A 4 -5.51 14.59 -4.15
C ALA A 4 -4.46 15.45 -4.85
N GLY A 5 -4.26 15.22 -6.15
CA GLY A 5 -3.30 15.99 -6.94
C GLY A 5 -1.85 15.59 -6.70
N PHE A 6 -1.61 14.29 -6.46
CA PHE A 6 -0.26 13.75 -6.31
C PHE A 6 0.56 13.94 -7.59
N GLY A 7 1.89 14.03 -7.44
CA GLY A 7 2.82 14.05 -8.55
C GLY A 7 2.70 12.77 -9.40
N ALA A 8 2.95 12.87 -10.70
CA ALA A 8 2.76 11.77 -11.65
C ALA A 8 3.65 10.54 -11.40
N ASN A 9 4.64 10.65 -10.50
CA ASN A 9 5.55 9.58 -10.11
C ASN A 9 5.22 8.97 -8.74
N VAL A 10 4.26 9.51 -7.99
CA VAL A 10 3.87 8.98 -6.68
C VAL A 10 2.86 7.85 -6.91
N ASN A 11 3.27 6.61 -6.70
CA ASN A 11 2.43 5.41 -6.82
C ASN A 11 2.28 4.65 -5.50
N ALA A 12 2.88 5.12 -4.41
CA ALA A 12 2.76 4.48 -3.11
C ALA A 12 2.63 5.51 -1.99
N PHE A 13 1.91 5.13 -0.94
CA PHE A 13 1.86 5.88 0.31
C PHE A 13 1.81 4.93 1.49
N GLY A 14 2.15 5.44 2.67
CA GLY A 14 1.85 4.77 3.92
C GLY A 14 1.93 5.71 5.09
N ALA A 15 1.27 5.34 6.17
CA ALA A 15 1.18 6.16 7.36
C ALA A 15 0.70 5.34 8.56
N ASN A 16 0.75 5.97 9.73
CA ASN A 16 -0.02 5.54 10.90
C ASN A 16 -1.42 6.14 10.83
N PHE A 17 -2.44 5.32 11.08
CA PHE A 17 -3.86 5.73 11.09
C PHE A 17 -4.42 5.51 12.48
N PHE A 18 -5.09 6.50 13.05
CA PHE A 18 -5.68 6.40 14.39
C PHE A 18 -6.80 7.45 14.56
N GLY A 19 -7.61 7.31 15.62
CA GLY A 19 -8.58 8.33 15.99
C GLY A 19 -7.96 9.45 16.82
N SER A 20 -8.53 10.65 16.80
CA SER A 20 -8.22 11.70 17.78
C SER A 20 -9.48 12.28 18.42
N ASP A 21 -9.35 12.75 19.67
CA ASP A 21 -10.42 13.44 20.40
C ASP A 21 -10.49 14.94 20.07
N LEU A 22 -11.41 15.66 20.72
CA LEU A 22 -11.62 17.10 20.57
C LEU A 22 -10.38 17.94 20.92
N GLN A 23 -9.47 17.39 21.72
CA GLN A 23 -8.21 18.01 22.15
C GLN A 23 -7.03 17.57 21.27
N GLY A 24 -7.27 16.77 20.23
CA GLY A 24 -6.25 16.24 19.33
C GLY A 24 -5.43 15.10 19.94
N ARG A 25 -5.88 14.49 21.04
CA ARG A 25 -5.18 13.37 21.68
C ARG A 25 -5.49 12.07 20.94
N PRO A 26 -4.49 11.19 20.72
CA PRO A 26 -4.71 9.94 20.03
C PRO A 26 -5.65 9.03 20.83
N THR A 27 -6.58 8.39 20.12
CA THR A 27 -7.56 7.43 20.62
C THR A 27 -7.43 6.14 19.81
N ALA A 28 -7.17 5.04 20.52
CA ALA A 28 -7.08 3.71 19.93
C ALA A 28 -8.46 3.06 19.74
N GLY A 29 -8.53 1.95 19.02
CA GLY A 29 -9.77 1.19 18.83
C GLY A 29 -10.70 1.76 17.77
N VAL A 30 -10.20 2.71 16.96
CA VAL A 30 -11.03 3.35 15.94
C VAL A 30 -10.95 2.56 14.63
N SER A 31 -12.07 2.32 13.97
CA SER A 31 -12.11 1.78 12.61
C SER A 31 -12.03 2.92 11.60
N ILE A 32 -11.11 2.82 10.65
CA ILE A 32 -10.83 3.82 9.63
C ILE A 32 -10.94 3.17 8.26
N ALA A 33 -11.77 3.75 7.39
CA ALA A 33 -11.82 3.39 5.98
C ALA A 33 -10.81 4.23 5.20
N VAL A 34 -10.02 3.54 4.36
CA VAL A 34 -9.07 4.13 3.43
C VAL A 34 -9.50 3.74 2.03
N HIS A 35 -9.70 4.74 1.18
CA HIS A 35 -10.03 4.58 -0.23
C HIS A 35 -8.94 5.23 -1.07
N VAL A 36 -8.50 4.52 -2.10
CA VAL A 36 -7.45 4.95 -3.02
C VAL A 36 -8.00 4.87 -4.44
N LEU A 37 -7.77 5.92 -5.21
CA LEU A 37 -8.05 5.98 -6.64
C LEU A 37 -6.73 6.29 -7.36
N GLU A 38 -6.38 5.44 -8.31
CA GLU A 38 -5.24 5.59 -9.19
C GLU A 38 -5.61 6.34 -10.47
N ARG A 39 -4.59 6.79 -11.20
CA ARG A 39 -4.77 7.66 -12.39
C ARG A 39 -5.31 6.89 -13.60
N ASP A 40 -5.13 5.58 -13.66
CA ASP A 40 -5.74 4.70 -14.66
C ASP A 40 -7.21 4.36 -14.34
N GLY A 41 -7.69 4.73 -13.15
CA GLY A 41 -9.06 4.50 -12.71
C GLY A 41 -9.22 3.31 -11.78
N ASP A 42 -8.14 2.61 -11.42
CA ASP A 42 -8.21 1.51 -10.47
C ASP A 42 -8.46 2.04 -9.05
N GLU A 43 -9.33 1.34 -8.32
CA GLU A 43 -9.75 1.69 -6.97
C GLU A 43 -9.37 0.60 -5.98
N PHE A 44 -8.95 1.01 -4.79
CA PHE A 44 -8.67 0.13 -3.66
C PHE A 44 -9.30 0.66 -2.38
N ASP A 45 -10.07 -0.19 -1.72
CA ASP A 45 -10.76 0.10 -0.47
C ASP A 45 -10.36 -0.87 0.63
N ILE A 46 -10.05 -0.35 1.81
CA ILE A 46 -9.80 -1.14 3.01
C ILE A 46 -10.38 -0.49 4.26
N THR A 47 -10.88 -1.32 5.16
CA THR A 47 -11.21 -0.91 6.53
C THR A 47 -10.12 -1.41 7.48
N LEU A 48 -9.42 -0.48 8.10
CA LEU A 48 -8.49 -0.74 9.19
C LEU A 48 -9.30 -0.77 10.49
N THR A 49 -9.35 -1.90 11.16
CA THR A 49 -10.05 -2.07 12.44
C THR A 49 -9.09 -1.95 13.61
N ASP A 50 -9.59 -1.54 14.78
CA ASP A 50 -8.81 -1.47 16.02
C ASP A 50 -7.52 -0.65 15.88
N THR A 51 -7.59 0.48 15.16
CA THR A 51 -6.39 1.27 14.84
C THR A 51 -5.80 1.96 16.07
N ASP A 52 -4.49 2.12 16.08
CA ASP A 52 -3.75 2.86 17.09
C ASP A 52 -2.58 3.63 16.45
N ARG A 53 -1.87 4.44 17.25
CA ARG A 53 -0.79 5.30 16.74
C ARG A 53 0.47 4.52 16.31
N THR A 54 0.57 3.24 16.64
CA THR A 54 1.73 2.38 16.33
C THR A 54 1.52 1.55 15.07
N GLY A 55 0.26 1.25 14.73
CA GLY A 55 -0.12 0.53 13.52
C GLY A 55 0.23 1.33 12.26
N TYR A 56 0.96 0.72 11.34
CA TYR A 56 1.32 1.31 10.05
C TYR A 56 0.62 0.55 8.93
N PHE A 57 0.00 1.29 8.02
CA PHE A 57 -0.56 0.75 6.79
C PHE A 57 0.09 1.43 5.60
N GLY A 58 0.43 0.63 4.58
CA GLY A 58 1.00 1.09 3.33
C GLY A 58 0.27 0.47 2.14
N TYR A 59 0.21 1.24 1.07
CA TYR A 59 -0.36 0.88 -0.21
C TYR A 59 0.67 1.12 -1.31
N LEU A 60 0.79 0.16 -2.22
CA LEU A 60 1.59 0.26 -3.44
C LEU A 60 0.63 0.04 -4.61
N GLY A 61 0.54 1.04 -5.48
CA GLY A 61 -0.23 1.00 -6.70
C GLY A 61 0.63 0.64 -7.91
N ASP A 62 -0.03 0.09 -8.93
CA ASP A 62 0.58 -0.21 -10.23
C ASP A 62 0.67 1.05 -11.11
N SER A 63 -0.13 2.07 -10.80
CA SER A 63 -0.17 3.38 -11.43
C SER A 63 -0.02 4.52 -10.42
N ALA A 64 0.08 5.74 -10.94
CA ALA A 64 0.22 6.93 -10.11
C ALA A 64 -1.06 7.18 -9.30
N LEU A 65 -0.91 7.50 -8.02
CA LEU A 65 -2.03 7.88 -7.15
C LEU A 65 -2.70 9.13 -7.72
N PHE A 66 -4.03 9.11 -7.77
CA PHE A 66 -4.83 10.27 -8.11
C PHE A 66 -5.45 10.89 -6.85
N LEU A 67 -6.03 10.05 -6.00
CA LEU A 67 -6.72 10.46 -4.79
C LEU A 67 -6.58 9.40 -3.69
N VAL A 68 -6.43 9.85 -2.45
CA VAL A 68 -6.52 9.03 -1.24
C VAL A 68 -7.51 9.70 -0.30
N SER A 69 -8.53 8.98 0.14
CA SER A 69 -9.49 9.46 1.12
C SER A 69 -9.56 8.56 2.34
N VAL A 70 -9.75 9.19 3.49
CA VAL A 70 -9.72 8.54 4.80
C VAL A 70 -10.90 9.03 5.61
N SER A 71 -11.70 8.10 6.13
CA SER A 71 -12.88 8.41 6.93
C SER A 71 -12.94 7.52 8.17
N SER A 72 -13.51 8.05 9.26
CA SER A 72 -13.80 7.21 10.43
C SER A 72 -15.14 6.52 10.23
N LEU A 73 -15.21 5.24 10.58
CA LEU A 73 -16.45 4.46 10.57
C LEU A 73 -17.12 4.43 11.96
N ASN A 74 -16.55 5.09 12.96
CA ASN A 74 -17.08 5.08 14.31
C ASN A 74 -18.22 6.09 14.52
N VAL A 75 -19.15 5.72 15.39
CA VAL A 75 -20.29 6.55 15.81
C VAL A 75 -19.90 7.52 16.94
N GLN A 76 -18.78 7.26 17.64
CA GLN A 76 -18.23 8.15 18.66
C GLN A 76 -17.57 9.38 18.03
N ILE A 77 -17.49 10.48 18.78
CA ILE A 77 -16.90 11.76 18.33
C ILE A 77 -15.38 11.65 18.31
N ASN A 78 -14.84 10.89 17.35
CA ASN A 78 -13.42 10.74 17.09
C ASN A 78 -13.14 11.13 15.62
N TRP A 79 -12.11 11.94 15.39
CA TRP A 79 -11.68 12.31 14.04
C TRP A 79 -10.66 11.33 13.50
N PRO A 80 -10.72 10.94 12.22
CA PRO A 80 -9.64 10.18 11.61
C PRO A 80 -8.38 11.06 11.57
N SER A 81 -7.25 10.50 11.96
CA SER A 81 -5.95 11.17 12.02
C SER A 81 -4.88 10.31 11.39
N ILE A 82 -3.87 10.98 10.82
CA ILE A 82 -2.75 10.38 10.12
C ILE A 82 -1.47 10.97 10.70
N ASP A 83 -0.46 10.14 10.96
CA ASP A 83 0.88 10.55 11.37
C ASP A 83 1.94 9.78 10.56
N ASN A 84 3.16 10.32 10.48
CA ASN A 84 4.27 9.74 9.71
C ASN A 84 3.94 9.41 8.25
N LEU A 85 3.18 10.29 7.57
CA LEU A 85 2.84 10.12 6.16
C LEU A 85 4.10 10.07 5.30
N THR A 86 4.24 8.96 4.57
CA THR A 86 5.32 8.71 3.62
C THR A 86 4.72 8.55 2.23
N LEU A 87 5.29 9.24 1.24
CA LEU A 87 4.95 9.11 -0.16
C LEU A 87 6.16 8.57 -0.91
N ALA A 88 5.95 7.64 -1.83
CA ALA A 88 7.03 7.01 -2.57
C ALA A 88 6.70 6.87 -4.06
N SER A 89 7.78 6.84 -4.84
CA SER A 89 7.79 6.34 -6.20
C SER A 89 8.52 5.00 -6.15
N VAL A 90 7.79 3.91 -6.35
CA VAL A 90 8.34 2.57 -6.39
C VAL A 90 8.56 2.23 -7.85
N ALA A 91 9.83 2.10 -8.25
CA ALA A 91 10.14 1.56 -9.56
C ALA A 91 9.69 0.10 -9.60
N ALA A 92 8.89 -0.26 -10.60
CA ALA A 92 8.58 -1.66 -10.86
C ALA A 92 9.88 -2.44 -10.97
N VAL A 93 10.12 -3.35 -10.04
CA VAL A 93 11.30 -4.22 -10.05
C VAL A 93 11.03 -5.23 -11.16
N PRO A 94 11.77 -5.20 -12.28
CA PRO A 94 11.56 -6.21 -13.30
C PRO A 94 11.87 -7.57 -12.67
N GLU A 95 11.22 -8.65 -13.13
CA GLU A 95 11.59 -10.03 -12.76
C GLU A 95 12.54 -10.73 -13.77
N PRO A 96 13.72 -10.20 -14.17
CA PRO A 96 14.58 -10.89 -15.13
C PRO A 96 15.22 -12.15 -14.53
N SER A 97 15.42 -12.19 -13.21
CA SER A 97 16.13 -13.28 -12.55
C SER A 97 15.28 -14.55 -12.41
N ALA A 98 13.96 -14.44 -12.24
CA ALA A 98 13.08 -15.60 -12.12
C ALA A 98 13.07 -16.41 -13.43
N LEU A 99 12.90 -15.73 -14.57
CA LEU A 99 12.96 -16.37 -15.89
C LEU A 99 14.36 -16.88 -16.22
N ALA A 100 15.41 -16.16 -15.82
CA ALA A 100 16.79 -16.64 -15.97
C ALA A 100 17.05 -17.91 -15.15
N LEU A 101 16.55 -18.00 -13.92
CA LEU A 101 16.67 -19.18 -13.06
C LEU A 101 15.87 -20.36 -13.61
N VAL A 102 14.65 -20.13 -14.11
CA VAL A 102 13.86 -21.16 -14.81
C VAL A 102 14.61 -21.64 -16.06
N GLY A 103 15.15 -20.71 -16.87
CA GLY A 103 15.95 -21.04 -18.04
C GLY A 103 17.20 -21.85 -17.70
N LEU A 104 17.91 -21.51 -16.62
CA LEU A 104 19.09 -22.23 -16.15
C LEU A 104 18.73 -23.64 -15.66
N ALA A 105 17.62 -23.79 -14.94
CA ALA A 105 17.12 -25.09 -14.47
C ALA A 105 16.76 -26.01 -15.66
N LEU A 106 16.08 -25.47 -16.67
CA LEU A 106 15.74 -26.20 -17.90
C LEU A 106 16.99 -26.59 -18.70
N ALA A 107 17.98 -25.69 -18.80
CA ALA A 107 19.26 -25.97 -19.45
C ALA A 107 20.05 -27.07 -18.71
N GLY A 108 20.10 -27.02 -17.39
CA GLY A 108 20.73 -28.06 -16.56
C GLY A 108 20.05 -29.44 -16.70
N LEU A 109 18.72 -29.48 -16.76
CA LEU A 109 17.96 -30.70 -17.03
C LEU A 109 18.25 -31.28 -18.42
N ALA A 110 18.34 -30.43 -19.45
CA ALA A 110 18.67 -30.87 -20.80
C ALA A 110 20.10 -31.44 -20.89
N LEU A 111 21.08 -30.78 -20.25
CA LEU A 111 22.47 -31.23 -20.24
C LEU A 111 22.66 -32.51 -19.43
N SER A 112 22.01 -32.65 -18.26
CA SER A 112 22.11 -33.86 -17.44
C SER A 112 21.53 -35.11 -18.13
N ARG A 113 20.48 -34.95 -18.94
CA ARG A 113 19.91 -36.04 -19.75
C ARG A 113 20.87 -36.53 -20.84
N ARG A 114 21.67 -35.64 -21.43
CA ARG A 114 22.67 -35.99 -22.47
C ARG A 114 23.87 -36.76 -21.93
N HIS A 115 24.15 -36.68 -20.64
CA HIS A 115 25.26 -37.38 -19.98
C HIS A 115 24.88 -38.76 -19.41
N ARG A 116 23.58 -39.10 -19.36
CA ARG A 116 23.08 -40.40 -18.86
C ARG A 116 22.67 -41.38 -19.97
N ALA A 117 22.65 -40.95 -21.23
CA ALA A 117 22.47 -41.79 -22.42
C ALA A 117 23.84 -42.04 -23.06
#